data_AF-A0A318KA41-F1
#
_entry.id   AF-A0A318KA41-F1
#
_cell.length_a   1.000
_cell.length_b   1.000
_cell.length_c   1.000
_cell.angle_alpha   90.00
_cell.angle_beta   90.00
_cell.angle_gamma   90.00
#
_symmetry.space_group_name_H-M   'P 1'
#
loop_
_entity.id
_entity.type
_entity.pdbx_description
1 polymer ?
#
loop_
_entity_poly.entity_id
_entity_poly.type
_entity_poly.pdbx_seq_one_letter_code
_entity_poly.pdbx_strand_id
1 'polypeptide(L)'
;MSKRNVTLQLDEELITEAKVVAARRGTSVSALLAQQLRELLADAARYEAAKVQALELMAKAAGRTGGSGPVTWKREDLYDRAGGRYQ
;
A
#
# COMPACT_ATOMS: atom_id res chain seq x y z
N MET A 1 14.14 12.89 15.64
CA MET A 1 14.28 11.43 15.80
C MET A 1 15.75 11.05 15.85
N SER A 2 16.11 10.07 16.67
CA SER A 2 17.50 9.57 16.72
C SER A 2 17.80 8.73 15.48
N LYS A 3 18.99 8.93 14.89
CA LYS A 3 19.48 8.08 13.80
C LYS A 3 20.33 6.96 14.40
N ARG A 4 20.30 5.78 13.78
CA ARG A 4 21.15 4.63 14.11
C ARG A 4 21.96 4.26 12.88
N ASN A 5 23.26 4.02 13.08
CA ASN A 5 24.15 3.62 12.00
C ASN A 5 23.99 2.12 11.75
N VAL A 6 23.95 1.73 10.49
CA VAL A 6 23.89 0.35 10.04
C VAL A 6 25.05 0.14 9.06
N THR A 7 25.88 -0.86 9.30
CA THR A 7 26.94 -1.27 8.38
C THR A 7 26.39 -2.32 7.43
N LEU A 8 26.58 -2.12 6.13
CA LEU A 8 26.14 -3.03 5.08
C LEU A 8 27.36 -3.42 4.25
N GLN A 9 27.48 -4.71 3.93
CA GLN A 9 28.39 -5.18 2.91
C GLN A 9 27.62 -5.26 1.59
N LEU A 10 28.18 -4.65 0.55
CA LEU A 10 27.63 -4.63 -0.80
C LEU A 10 28.74 -5.06 -1.75
N ASP A 11 28.35 -5.73 -2.83
CA ASP A 11 29.30 -6.13 -3.87
C ASP A 11 29.93 -4.89 -4.53
N GLU A 12 31.17 -5.01 -4.98
CA GLU A 12 31.95 -3.89 -5.54
C GLU A 12 31.27 -3.26 -6.77
N GLU A 13 30.66 -4.10 -7.60
CA GLU A 13 29.89 -3.67 -8.77
C GLU A 13 28.67 -2.84 -8.34
N LEU A 14 27.92 -3.35 -7.36
CA LEU A 14 26.71 -2.70 -6.85
C LEU A 14 27.02 -1.32 -6.22
N ILE A 15 28.08 -1.20 -5.42
CA ILE A 15 28.45 0.08 -4.81
C ILE A 15 28.91 1.09 -5.88
N THR A 16 29.56 0.63 -6.94
CA THR A 16 29.99 1.48 -8.06
C THR A 16 28.80 2.06 -8.80
N GLU A 17 27.82 1.23 -9.16
CA GLU A 17 26.59 1.69 -9.79
C GLU A 17 25.79 2.62 -8.88
N ALA A 18 25.66 2.27 -7.59
CA ALA A 18 24.95 3.09 -6.62
C ALA A 18 25.58 4.49 -6.49
N LYS A 19 26.92 4.60 -6.51
CA LYS A 19 27.63 5.89 -6.50
C LYS A 19 27.28 6.73 -7.74
N VAL A 20 27.25 6.11 -8.93
CA VAL A 20 26.88 6.81 -10.18
C VAL A 20 25.45 7.34 -10.11
N VAL A 21 24.49 6.52 -9.66
CA VAL A 21 23.09 6.91 -9.52
C VAL A 21 22.93 8.01 -8.46
N ALA A 22 23.59 7.87 -7.32
CA ALA A 22 23.54 8.85 -6.24
C ALA A 22 24.09 10.22 -6.70
N ALA A 23 25.23 10.21 -7.41
CA ALA A 23 25.82 11.42 -7.99
C ALA A 23 24.89 12.09 -9.00
N ARG A 24 24.28 11.31 -9.92
CA ARG A 24 23.30 11.82 -10.90
C ARG A 24 22.08 12.46 -10.23
N ARG A 25 21.68 11.96 -9.06
CA ARG A 25 20.54 12.47 -8.28
C ARG A 25 20.93 13.54 -7.26
N GLY A 26 22.20 13.95 -7.18
CA GLY A 26 22.68 14.93 -6.19
C GLY A 26 22.54 14.46 -4.74
N THR A 27 22.62 13.15 -4.50
CA THR A 27 22.44 12.55 -3.17
C THR A 27 23.61 11.64 -2.80
N SER A 28 23.65 11.15 -1.56
CA SER A 28 24.62 10.15 -1.14
C SER A 28 24.05 8.72 -1.29
N VAL A 29 24.93 7.72 -1.36
CA VAL A 29 24.51 6.31 -1.40
C VAL A 29 23.67 5.95 -0.18
N SER A 30 24.06 6.40 1.02
CA SER A 30 23.29 6.15 2.24
C SER A 30 21.91 6.80 2.20
N ALA A 31 21.80 8.00 1.64
CA ALA A 31 20.51 8.68 1.48
C ALA A 31 19.62 7.98 0.45
N LEU A 32 20.20 7.50 -0.67
CA LEU A 32 19.51 6.70 -1.67
C LEU A 32 18.96 5.39 -1.08
N LEU A 33 19.78 4.66 -0.33
CA LEU A 33 19.36 3.42 0.36
C LEU A 33 18.26 3.69 1.39
N ALA A 34 18.39 4.76 2.17
CA ALA A 34 17.37 5.15 3.13
C ALA A 34 16.05 5.52 2.44
N GLN A 35 16.09 6.12 1.25
CA GLN A 35 14.90 6.40 0.46
C GLN A 35 14.24 5.11 -0.01
N GLN A 36 14.98 4.18 -0.64
CA GLN A 36 14.38 2.92 -1.08
C GLN A 36 13.81 2.10 0.07
N LEU A 37 14.45 2.10 1.24
CA LEU A 37 13.92 1.42 2.41
C LEU A 37 12.58 2.03 2.86
N ARG A 38 12.44 3.36 2.80
CA ARG A 38 11.16 4.02 3.13
C ARG A 38 10.08 3.67 2.13
N GLU A 39 10.39 3.65 0.84
CA GLU A 39 9.43 3.28 -0.21
C GLU A 39 8.95 1.84 -0.02
N LEU A 40 9.88 0.90 0.20
CA LEU A 40 9.56 -0.50 0.46
C LEU A 40 8.67 -0.67 1.70
N LEU A 41 8.98 0.03 2.80
CA LEU A 41 8.16 -0.01 4.02
C LEU A 41 6.80 0.65 3.83
N ALA A 42 6.73 1.75 3.07
CA ALA A 42 5.47 2.42 2.77
C ALA A 42 4.53 1.53 1.95
N ASP A 43 5.06 0.80 0.98
CA ASP A 43 4.27 -0.11 0.16
C ASP A 43 3.79 -1.32 0.97
N ALA A 44 4.65 -1.89 1.83
CA ALA A 44 4.24 -2.94 2.76
C ALA A 44 3.14 -2.47 3.73
N ALA A 45 3.29 -1.26 4.30
CA ALA A 45 2.30 -0.69 5.21
C ALA A 45 0.96 -0.41 4.50
N ARG A 46 1.00 0.07 3.25
CA ARG A 46 -0.20 0.32 2.44
C ARG A 46 -0.97 -0.97 2.18
N TYR A 47 -0.25 -2.05 1.85
CA TYR A 47 -0.87 -3.36 1.65
C TYR A 47 -1.56 -3.87 2.93
N GLU A 48 -0.86 -3.83 4.07
CA GLU A 48 -1.45 -4.28 5.33
C GLU A 48 -2.64 -3.41 5.76
N ALA A 49 -2.58 -2.10 5.57
CA ALA A 49 -3.71 -1.21 5.84
C ALA A 49 -4.93 -1.56 4.97
N ALA A 50 -4.73 -1.79 3.67
CA ALA A 50 -5.80 -2.21 2.75
C ALA A 50 -6.40 -3.56 3.14
N LYS A 51 -5.55 -4.52 3.53
CA LYS A 51 -5.98 -5.84 4.00
C LYS A 51 -6.82 -5.76 5.28
N VAL A 52 -6.38 -5.00 6.27
CA VAL A 52 -7.13 -4.77 7.52
C VAL A 52 -8.49 -4.16 7.21
N GLN A 53 -8.53 -3.12 6.36
CA GLN A 53 -9.77 -2.49 5.96
C GLN A 53 -10.72 -3.46 5.23
N ALA A 54 -10.19 -4.28 4.33
CA ALA A 54 -10.99 -5.28 3.61
C ALA A 54 -11.58 -6.33 4.57
N LEU A 55 -10.79 -6.83 5.53
CA LEU A 55 -11.25 -7.79 6.54
C LEU A 55 -12.32 -7.18 7.45
N GLU A 56 -12.16 -5.93 7.88
CA GLU A 56 -13.20 -5.23 8.64
C GLU A 56 -14.49 -5.06 7.85
N LEU A 57 -14.39 -4.70 6.56
CA LEU A 57 -15.55 -4.56 5.68
C LEU A 57 -16.27 -5.90 5.51
N MET A 58 -15.53 -7.01 5.36
CA MET A 58 -16.09 -8.36 5.29
C MET A 58 -16.79 -8.75 6.60
N ALA A 59 -16.15 -8.51 7.75
CA ALA A 59 -16.74 -8.80 9.06
C ALA A 59 -18.02 -7.97 9.31
N LYS A 60 -17.97 -6.67 8.99
CA LYS A 60 -19.14 -5.76 9.06
C LYS A 60 -20.23 -6.16 8.06
N ALA A 61 -19.86 -6.63 6.86
CA ALA A 61 -20.81 -7.09 5.86
C ALA A 61 -21.50 -8.39 6.29
N ALA A 62 -20.77 -9.34 6.87
CA ALA A 62 -21.32 -10.60 7.37
C ALA A 62 -22.46 -10.37 8.39
N GLY A 63 -22.37 -9.33 9.23
CA GLY A 63 -23.44 -8.94 10.16
C GLY A 63 -24.55 -8.07 9.57
N ARG A 64 -24.36 -7.48 8.37
CA ARG A 64 -25.32 -6.58 7.70
C ARG A 64 -26.03 -7.19 6.50
N THR A 65 -25.54 -8.31 5.98
CA THR A 65 -26.33 -9.19 5.11
C THR A 65 -27.39 -9.88 5.95
N GLY A 66 -28.40 -9.11 6.37
CA GLY A 66 -29.67 -9.59 6.94
C GLY A 66 -30.55 -10.25 5.87
N GLY A 67 -29.97 -11.13 5.07
CA GLY A 67 -30.64 -11.90 4.05
C GLY A 67 -29.90 -13.21 3.93
N SER A 68 -30.28 -14.19 4.76
CA SER A 68 -29.81 -15.58 4.70
C SER A 68 -30.37 -16.31 3.47
N GLY A 69 -30.44 -15.64 2.31
CA GLY A 69 -31.05 -16.13 1.08
C GLY A 69 -30.28 -15.68 -0.16
N PRO A 70 -30.54 -16.31 -1.32
CA PRO A 70 -29.85 -15.98 -2.55
C PRO A 70 -30.01 -14.51 -2.89
N VAL A 71 -28.95 -13.91 -3.45
CA VAL A 71 -28.99 -12.54 -3.98
C VAL A 71 -30.11 -12.44 -5.01
N THR A 72 -31.18 -11.71 -4.68
CA THR A 72 -32.40 -11.60 -5.51
C THR A 72 -32.38 -10.41 -6.45
N TRP A 73 -31.45 -9.47 -6.27
CA TRP A 73 -31.30 -8.30 -7.12
C TRP A 73 -30.49 -8.64 -8.37
N LYS A 74 -30.99 -8.19 -9.51
CA LYS A 74 -30.29 -8.22 -10.79
C LYS A 74 -29.48 -6.93 -10.97
N ARG A 75 -28.67 -6.84 -12.03
CA ARG A 75 -27.77 -5.70 -12.26
C ARG A 75 -28.57 -4.41 -12.50
N GLU A 76 -29.68 -4.54 -13.22
CA GLU A 76 -30.61 -3.44 -13.53
C GLU A 76 -31.15 -2.78 -12.26
N ASP A 77 -31.53 -3.59 -11.26
CA ASP A 77 -32.12 -3.15 -9.99
C ASP A 77 -31.17 -2.27 -9.13
N LEU A 78 -29.86 -2.29 -9.42
CA LEU A 78 -28.87 -1.47 -8.73
C LEU A 78 -28.73 -0.07 -9.34
N TYR A 79 -29.08 0.10 -10.61
CA TYR A 79 -29.02 1.42 -11.27
C TYR A 79 -30.08 2.36 -10.73
N ASP A 80 -31.31 1.87 -10.50
CA ASP A 80 -32.41 2.68 -9.95
C ASP A 80 -32.15 3.09 -8.49
N ARG A 81 -31.38 2.29 -7.74
CA ARG A 81 -31.07 2.55 -6.33
C ARG A 81 -30.08 3.71 -6.12
N ALA A 82 -29.38 4.16 -7.15
CA ALA A 82 -28.45 5.29 -7.09
C ALA A 82 -29.14 6.67 -7.28
N GLY A 83 -30.38 6.69 -7.77
CA GLY A 83 -31.12 7.92 -8.06
C GLY A 83 -31.52 8.76 -6.83
N GLY A 84 -31.45 8.19 -5.62
CA GLY A 84 -31.80 8.88 -4.37
C GLY A 84 -30.65 9.56 -3.62
N ARG A 85 -29.42 9.52 -4.15
CA ARG A 85 -28.23 10.14 -3.50
C ARG A 85 -27.88 11.53 -4.06
N TYR A 86 -28.68 12.05 -4.98
CA TYR A 86 -28.57 13.39 -5.58
C TYR A 86 -29.86 14.20 -5.34
N GLN A 87 -30.25 14.37 -4.08
CA GLN A 87 -31.18 15.41 -3.63
C GLN A 87 -30.58 16.13 -2.42
#